data_AF-A0A2G2B4F5-F1
#
_entry.id   AF-A0A2G2B4F5-F1
#
_cell.length_a   1.000
_cell.length_b   1.000
_cell.length_c   1.000
_cell.angle_alpha   90.00
_cell.angle_beta   90.00
_cell.angle_gamma   90.00
#
_symmetry.space_group_name_H-M   'P 1'
#
loop_
_entity.id
_entity.type
_entity.pdbx_description
1 polymer ?
#
loop_
_entity_poly.entity_id
_entity_poly.type
_entity_poly.pdbx_seq_one_letter_code
_entity_poly.pdbx_strand_id
1 'polypeptide(L)'
;MQFIKNGPDIPEELLEAREEGRVVFFCGAGISYPAGLPGFGGLVNKIYDTLGVSPTAVEKTALDNCQYDTAIGLLERSHPGGRPAVRKALAGALKPDFTGPKATQTHQALLTLSKCRSGQTRLVTTNFDRIFEKVIVDEKLSTSTFAAPLLPVPKNRWDGLVYLHGLLPETPADDDLNRLIISSGDFGLAYLTERWAARFVSELFRGYTVCFVGYSINDPILRYMMDALAADTLMGEDSPRAFAFGNFSKGKEEDVTREWEAKNVIPVLYKEYRRHYYLRETLHAWAANYRDGVNGKQAIVSKYCQIEPVITTKQDDFVGRMLWALSDKTGLPAKHFADFDPLPTFDWAEPFTEGLFGHKDLSRFGVQANKQVDVDLSFSLLRRPAPYTRANFMVPVQFDSRSWNGLDEAMKHMARWLARHLGNPELFLWVIARGGNLHPQFEWELRRRLKDDPPSPPLQVLWALLLSGRVKSLSKHHNLYSWADRLKAQGLTPTLRFELRSALAPVAKISRPYRWPGAEGTPEVSQASVSDIAQWEIVLGTDYAHSALDAVEKIDKWADALPTLLPDATALL
;
A
#
# COMPACT_ATOMS: atom_id res chain seq x y z
N MET A 1 1.53 -1.28 4.12
CA MET A 1 1.66 0.05 4.74
C MET A 1 1.61 -0.03 6.26
N GLN A 2 2.56 0.61 6.94
CA GLN A 2 2.53 0.83 8.39
C GLN A 2 1.88 2.17 8.74
N PHE A 3 0.80 2.17 9.54
CA PHE A 3 0.12 3.42 9.94
C PHE A 3 0.84 4.17 11.07
N ILE A 4 1.51 3.43 11.96
CA ILE A 4 2.26 3.96 13.10
C ILE A 4 3.67 3.38 13.12
N LYS A 5 4.56 4.04 13.86
CA LYS A 5 5.92 3.54 14.10
C LYS A 5 5.89 2.20 14.85
N ASN A 6 6.61 1.20 14.35
CA ASN A 6 6.61 -0.20 14.82
C ASN A 6 5.25 -0.91 14.74
N GLY A 7 4.27 -0.34 14.05
CA GLY A 7 2.99 -0.99 13.81
C GLY A 7 3.11 -2.17 12.84
N PRO A 8 2.13 -3.09 12.82
CA PRO A 8 2.04 -4.07 11.75
C PRO A 8 2.02 -3.39 10.37
N ASP A 9 2.67 -4.02 9.39
CA ASP A 9 2.66 -3.59 8.00
C ASP A 9 1.45 -4.21 7.28
N ILE A 10 0.40 -3.42 7.05
CA ILE A 10 -0.86 -3.90 6.48
C ILE A 10 -0.68 -4.14 4.97
N PRO A 11 -0.91 -5.37 4.43
CA PRO A 11 -0.75 -5.64 3.01
C PRO A 11 -1.65 -4.78 2.13
N GLU A 12 -1.16 -4.37 0.96
CA GLU A 12 -1.95 -3.55 0.01
C GLU A 12 -3.23 -4.25 -0.42
N GLU A 13 -3.15 -5.55 -0.69
CA GLU A 13 -4.31 -6.37 -1.06
C GLU A 13 -5.43 -6.29 -0.01
N LEU A 14 -5.09 -6.22 1.28
CA LEU A 14 -6.06 -6.08 2.36
C LEU A 14 -6.65 -4.67 2.41
N LEU A 15 -5.85 -3.63 2.15
CA LEU A 15 -6.31 -2.25 2.05
C LEU A 15 -7.27 -2.07 0.86
N GLU A 16 -6.94 -2.64 -0.29
CA GLU A 16 -7.77 -2.58 -1.50
C GLU A 16 -9.05 -3.37 -1.36
N ALA A 17 -8.98 -4.63 -0.92
CA ALA A 17 -10.16 -5.43 -0.65
C ALA A 17 -11.07 -4.72 0.35
N ARG A 18 -10.49 -3.98 1.29
CA ARG A 18 -11.25 -3.18 2.26
C ARG A 18 -11.92 -1.96 1.63
N GLU A 19 -11.23 -1.22 0.77
CA GLU A 19 -11.80 -0.08 0.03
C GLU A 19 -12.95 -0.52 -0.90
N GLU A 20 -12.83 -1.71 -1.50
CA GLU A 20 -13.87 -2.35 -2.31
C GLU A 20 -15.01 -2.97 -1.48
N GLY A 21 -14.88 -2.93 -0.15
CA GLY A 21 -15.85 -3.48 0.79
C GLY A 21 -15.82 -5.01 0.90
N ARG A 22 -14.92 -5.73 0.24
CA ARG A 22 -14.84 -7.20 0.22
C ARG A 22 -14.25 -7.82 1.49
N VAL A 23 -13.81 -7.01 2.45
CA VAL A 23 -13.25 -7.49 3.72
C VAL A 23 -14.32 -7.68 4.77
N VAL A 24 -14.26 -8.82 5.46
CA VAL A 24 -14.98 -9.08 6.70
C VAL A 24 -13.94 -9.13 7.82
N PHE A 25 -14.11 -8.26 8.82
CA PHE A 25 -13.33 -8.38 10.06
C PHE A 25 -13.97 -9.45 10.95
N PHE A 26 -13.14 -10.38 11.38
CA PHE A 26 -13.54 -11.47 12.27
C PHE A 26 -12.81 -11.25 13.60
N CYS A 27 -13.56 -10.99 14.66
CA CYS A 27 -13.05 -10.46 15.92
C CYS A 27 -13.14 -11.46 17.08
N GLY A 28 -12.00 -11.68 17.74
CA GLY A 28 -11.86 -12.58 18.89
C GLY A 28 -11.61 -11.83 20.19
N ALA A 29 -11.41 -12.58 21.29
CA ALA A 29 -11.39 -12.01 22.64
C ALA A 29 -10.30 -10.94 22.87
N GLY A 30 -9.22 -10.97 22.09
CA GLY A 30 -8.12 -10.02 22.22
C GLY A 30 -8.52 -8.55 22.00
N ILE A 31 -9.62 -8.27 21.27
CA ILE A 31 -10.09 -6.89 21.07
C ILE A 31 -10.69 -6.28 22.34
N SER A 32 -11.15 -7.11 23.28
CA SER A 32 -11.85 -6.69 24.51
C SER A 32 -10.91 -6.51 25.72
N TYR A 33 -9.61 -6.79 25.57
CA TYR A 33 -8.60 -6.59 26.64
C TYR A 33 -8.53 -5.17 27.21
N PRO A 34 -8.68 -4.09 26.41
CA PRO A 34 -8.69 -2.72 26.94
C PRO A 34 -9.84 -2.44 27.89
N ALA A 35 -10.95 -3.20 27.80
CA ALA A 35 -12.09 -3.13 28.70
C ALA A 35 -11.98 -4.14 29.87
N GLY A 36 -10.78 -4.66 30.13
CA GLY A 36 -10.51 -5.57 31.26
C GLY A 36 -11.04 -7.00 31.09
N LEU A 37 -11.56 -7.36 29.92
CA LEU A 37 -12.06 -8.72 29.67
C LEU A 37 -10.92 -9.71 29.38
N PRO A 38 -10.99 -10.94 29.89
CA PRO A 38 -9.98 -11.96 29.65
C PRO A 38 -10.12 -12.63 28.28
N GLY A 39 -9.07 -13.30 27.82
CA GLY A 39 -9.17 -14.30 26.74
C GLY A 39 -9.91 -15.55 27.21
N PHE A 40 -10.15 -16.51 26.31
CA PHE A 40 -10.98 -17.69 26.62
C PHE A 40 -10.46 -18.50 27.82
N GLY A 41 -9.15 -18.79 27.88
CA GLY A 41 -8.58 -19.50 29.04
C GLY A 41 -8.72 -18.72 30.35
N GLY A 42 -8.51 -17.40 30.31
CA GLY A 42 -8.69 -16.55 31.50
C GLY A 42 -10.15 -16.44 31.95
N LEU A 43 -11.10 -16.52 31.00
CA LEU A 43 -12.53 -16.59 31.29
C LEU A 43 -12.87 -17.88 32.02
N VAL A 44 -12.39 -19.03 31.54
CA VAL A 44 -12.63 -20.32 32.18
C VAL A 44 -12.08 -20.33 33.60
N ASN A 45 -10.84 -19.86 33.82
CA ASN A 45 -10.26 -19.76 35.16
C ASN A 45 -11.14 -18.89 36.08
N LYS A 46 -11.61 -17.73 35.60
CA LYS A 46 -12.49 -16.84 36.37
C LYS A 46 -13.84 -17.49 36.71
N ILE A 47 -14.37 -18.38 35.86
CA ILE A 47 -15.59 -19.15 36.15
C ILE A 47 -15.34 -20.14 37.30
N TYR A 48 -14.23 -20.89 37.26
CA TYR A 48 -13.82 -21.78 38.35
C TYR A 48 -13.69 -21.02 39.67
N ASP A 49 -13.01 -19.87 39.65
CA ASP A 49 -12.84 -19.00 40.83
C ASP A 49 -14.19 -18.48 41.36
N THR A 50 -15.09 -18.04 40.47
CA THR A 50 -16.41 -17.50 40.83
C THR A 50 -17.30 -18.57 41.46
N LEU A 51 -17.21 -19.81 40.99
CA LEU A 51 -17.95 -20.95 41.54
C LEU A 51 -17.29 -21.54 42.79
N GLY A 52 -16.06 -21.13 43.11
CA GLY A 52 -15.31 -21.63 44.27
C GLY A 52 -14.97 -23.11 44.19
N VAL A 53 -14.80 -23.65 42.97
CA VAL A 53 -14.55 -25.08 42.73
C VAL A 53 -13.14 -25.33 42.22
N SER A 54 -12.50 -26.38 42.72
CA SER A 54 -11.22 -26.85 42.19
C SER A 54 -11.45 -27.84 41.04
N PRO A 55 -10.70 -27.74 39.93
CA PRO A 55 -10.85 -28.65 38.80
C PRO A 55 -10.60 -30.11 39.22
N THR A 56 -11.42 -31.02 38.70
CA THR A 56 -11.14 -32.47 38.80
C THR A 56 -9.87 -32.83 38.03
N ALA A 57 -9.32 -34.05 38.22
CA ALA A 57 -8.11 -34.48 37.49
C ALA A 57 -8.28 -34.43 35.96
N VAL A 58 -9.48 -34.77 35.47
CA VAL A 58 -9.81 -34.74 34.04
C VAL A 58 -9.96 -33.29 33.55
N GLU A 59 -10.67 -32.45 34.30
CA GLU A 59 -10.81 -31.02 33.97
C GLU A 59 -9.47 -30.31 33.96
N LYS A 60 -8.59 -30.61 34.93
CA LYS A 60 -7.23 -30.07 34.99
C LYS A 60 -6.41 -30.44 33.75
N THR A 61 -6.48 -31.71 33.32
CA THR A 61 -5.81 -32.15 32.09
C THR A 61 -6.33 -31.40 30.86
N ALA A 62 -7.64 -31.16 30.77
CA ALA A 62 -8.23 -30.38 29.69
C ALA A 62 -7.76 -28.91 29.71
N LEU A 63 -7.70 -28.28 30.89
CA LEU A 63 -7.17 -26.92 31.06
C LEU A 63 -5.70 -26.82 30.66
N ASP A 64 -4.86 -27.76 31.10
CA ASP A 64 -3.44 -27.81 30.80
C ASP A 64 -3.18 -27.97 29.29
N ASN A 65 -4.04 -28.73 28.60
CA ASN A 65 -4.01 -28.91 27.14
C ASN A 65 -4.69 -27.77 26.35
N CYS A 66 -5.10 -26.68 27.01
CA CYS A 66 -5.84 -25.56 26.40
C CYS A 66 -7.19 -25.96 25.76
N GLN A 67 -7.80 -27.06 26.20
CA GLN A 67 -9.12 -27.56 25.77
C GLN A 67 -10.23 -26.95 26.65
N TYR A 68 -10.29 -25.62 26.65
CA TYR A 68 -11.15 -24.84 27.53
C TYR A 68 -12.66 -25.11 27.35
N ASP A 69 -13.09 -25.38 26.12
CA ASP A 69 -14.45 -25.78 25.77
C ASP A 69 -14.85 -27.12 26.40
N THR A 70 -13.89 -28.07 26.43
CA THR A 70 -14.06 -29.38 27.05
C THR A 70 -14.10 -29.25 28.57
N ALA A 71 -13.24 -28.42 29.16
CA ALA A 71 -13.24 -28.15 30.60
C ALA A 71 -14.59 -27.57 31.06
N ILE A 72 -15.17 -26.60 30.32
CA ILE A 72 -16.51 -26.08 30.61
C ILE A 72 -17.58 -27.16 30.47
N GLY A 73 -17.54 -27.98 29.42
CA GLY A 73 -18.51 -29.07 29.23
C GLY A 73 -18.47 -30.12 30.36
N LEU A 74 -17.29 -30.38 30.94
CA LEU A 74 -17.14 -31.24 32.11
C LEU A 74 -17.68 -30.55 33.37
N LEU A 75 -17.34 -29.27 33.58
CA LEU A 75 -17.79 -28.48 34.71
C LEU A 75 -19.32 -28.35 34.77
N GLU A 76 -19.99 -28.15 33.63
CA GLU A 76 -21.45 -28.10 33.53
C GLU A 76 -22.13 -29.39 33.99
N ARG A 77 -21.45 -30.54 33.85
CA ARG A 77 -21.95 -31.85 34.28
C ARG A 77 -21.60 -32.18 35.73
N SER A 78 -20.42 -31.76 36.19
CA SER A 78 -19.89 -32.11 37.52
C SER A 78 -20.39 -31.16 38.62
N HIS A 79 -20.71 -29.90 38.29
CA HIS A 79 -21.13 -28.91 39.27
C HIS A 79 -22.58 -29.13 39.78
N PRO A 80 -22.88 -29.02 41.08
CA PRO A 80 -24.23 -29.25 41.63
C PRO A 80 -25.32 -28.33 41.05
N GLY A 81 -24.97 -27.07 40.74
CA GLY A 81 -25.86 -26.13 40.06
C GLY A 81 -25.96 -26.33 38.55
N GLY A 82 -25.27 -27.34 38.02
CA GLY A 82 -25.22 -27.72 36.61
C GLY A 82 -24.87 -26.56 35.66
N ARG A 83 -25.35 -26.70 34.42
CA ARG A 83 -25.22 -25.69 33.37
C ARG A 83 -25.71 -24.30 33.77
N PRO A 84 -26.90 -24.10 34.39
CA PRO A 84 -27.38 -22.75 34.74
C PRO A 84 -26.42 -21.96 35.64
N ALA A 85 -25.81 -22.62 36.65
CA ALA A 85 -24.87 -21.96 37.54
C ALA A 85 -23.57 -21.54 36.82
N VAL A 86 -23.02 -22.42 35.99
CA VAL A 86 -21.82 -22.14 35.17
C VAL A 86 -22.09 -20.97 34.21
N ARG A 87 -23.26 -20.93 33.58
CA ARG A 87 -23.67 -19.86 32.65
C ARG A 87 -23.88 -18.51 33.34
N LYS A 88 -24.42 -18.50 34.57
CA LYS A 88 -24.51 -17.28 35.39
C LYS A 88 -23.13 -16.77 35.81
N ALA A 89 -22.23 -17.67 36.20
CA ALA A 89 -20.84 -17.32 36.51
C ALA A 89 -20.12 -16.72 35.29
N LEU A 90 -20.32 -17.29 34.10
CA LEU A 90 -19.86 -16.74 32.82
C LEU A 90 -20.35 -15.30 32.60
N ALA A 91 -21.66 -15.06 32.73
CA ALA A 91 -22.23 -13.72 32.56
C ALA A 91 -21.67 -12.72 33.60
N GLY A 92 -21.45 -13.17 34.83
CA GLY A 92 -20.80 -12.37 35.89
C GLY A 92 -19.33 -12.06 35.61
N ALA A 93 -18.62 -12.99 34.98
CA ALA A 93 -17.20 -12.86 34.65
C ALA A 93 -16.94 -11.88 33.49
N LEU A 94 -17.90 -11.74 32.57
CA LEU A 94 -17.83 -10.91 31.35
C LEU A 94 -18.46 -9.52 31.51
N LYS A 95 -18.16 -8.83 32.61
CA LYS A 95 -18.54 -7.42 32.81
C LYS A 95 -17.42 -6.51 32.32
N PRO A 96 -17.60 -5.74 31.24
CA PRO A 96 -16.57 -4.84 30.75
C PRO A 96 -16.35 -3.67 31.72
N ASP A 97 -15.09 -3.28 31.87
CA ASP A 97 -14.68 -2.06 32.56
C ASP A 97 -14.56 -0.90 31.57
N PHE A 98 -15.43 0.09 31.72
CA PHE A 98 -15.49 1.29 30.87
C PHE A 98 -14.80 2.51 31.50
N THR A 99 -14.13 2.36 32.66
CA THR A 99 -13.46 3.49 33.33
C THR A 99 -12.28 4.04 32.51
N GLY A 100 -11.64 3.18 31.71
CA GLY A 100 -10.51 3.56 30.86
C GLY A 100 -10.95 4.27 29.56
N PRO A 101 -10.25 5.34 29.13
CA PRO A 101 -10.63 6.11 27.94
C PRO A 101 -10.51 5.33 26.62
N LYS A 102 -9.74 4.22 26.62
CA LYS A 102 -9.52 3.36 25.44
C LYS A 102 -10.33 2.06 25.47
N ALA A 103 -11.27 1.89 26.40
CA ALA A 103 -12.04 0.66 26.56
C ALA A 103 -12.87 0.30 25.31
N THR A 104 -13.47 1.30 24.66
CA THR A 104 -14.32 1.14 23.48
C THR A 104 -13.61 1.44 22.15
N GLN A 105 -12.42 2.07 22.19
CA GLN A 105 -11.78 2.65 21.00
C GLN A 105 -11.46 1.62 19.90
N THR A 106 -11.05 0.41 20.28
CA THR A 106 -10.82 -0.67 19.30
C THR A 106 -12.11 -1.12 18.62
N HIS A 107 -13.23 -1.15 19.36
CA HIS A 107 -14.54 -1.52 18.82
C HIS A 107 -15.06 -0.44 17.86
N GLN A 108 -14.89 0.83 18.21
CA GLN A 108 -15.17 1.98 17.33
C GLN A 108 -14.37 1.91 16.03
N ALA A 109 -13.06 1.64 16.15
CA ALA A 109 -12.18 1.49 15.00
C ALA A 109 -12.60 0.32 14.10
N LEU A 110 -12.94 -0.84 14.67
CA LEU A 110 -13.38 -2.01 13.92
C LEU A 110 -14.75 -1.79 13.27
N LEU A 111 -15.70 -1.12 13.91
CA LEU A 111 -16.99 -0.75 13.29
C LEU A 111 -16.77 0.20 12.10
N THR A 112 -15.92 1.21 12.27
CA THR A 112 -15.53 2.13 11.19
C THR A 112 -14.85 1.37 10.05
N LEU A 113 -13.89 0.52 10.41
CA LEU A 113 -13.20 -0.40 9.52
C LEU A 113 -14.08 -1.56 9.05
N SER A 114 -15.35 -1.69 9.40
CA SER A 114 -16.21 -2.72 8.81
C SER A 114 -17.26 -2.15 7.86
N LYS A 115 -17.37 -0.81 7.79
CA LYS A 115 -18.30 -0.12 6.89
C LYS A 115 -17.73 0.08 5.51
N CYS A 116 -18.34 -0.48 4.47
CA CYS A 116 -17.96 -0.18 3.09
C CYS A 116 -18.49 1.19 2.64
N ARG A 117 -18.03 1.68 1.47
CA ARG A 117 -18.42 3.00 0.94
C ARG A 117 -19.93 3.14 0.71
N SER A 118 -20.64 2.04 0.48
CA SER A 118 -22.10 2.00 0.37
C SER A 118 -22.83 2.07 1.72
N GLY A 119 -22.12 2.11 2.84
CA GLY A 119 -22.68 2.18 4.19
C GLY A 119 -22.92 0.83 4.88
N GLN A 120 -22.86 -0.29 4.15
CA GLN A 120 -23.07 -1.61 4.75
C GLN A 120 -21.93 -1.97 5.71
N THR A 121 -22.27 -2.59 6.83
CA THR A 121 -21.33 -3.09 7.84
C THR A 121 -21.09 -4.59 7.65
N ARG A 122 -19.83 -5.01 7.67
CA ARG A 122 -19.45 -6.44 7.57
C ARG A 122 -18.48 -6.80 8.69
N LEU A 123 -19.04 -7.16 9.84
CA LEU A 123 -18.29 -7.47 11.04
C LEU A 123 -18.82 -8.76 11.69
N VAL A 124 -17.92 -9.67 12.05
CA VAL A 124 -18.23 -10.89 12.78
C VAL A 124 -17.43 -10.90 14.07
N THR A 125 -18.05 -11.31 15.17
CA THR A 125 -17.39 -11.49 16.46
C THR A 125 -17.75 -12.83 17.08
N THR A 126 -16.78 -13.45 17.75
CA THR A 126 -17.00 -14.61 18.63
C THR A 126 -17.09 -14.22 20.10
N ASN A 127 -16.96 -12.94 20.41
CA ASN A 127 -17.08 -12.44 21.77
C ASN A 127 -18.55 -12.32 22.15
N PHE A 128 -18.87 -12.59 23.41
CA PHE A 128 -20.23 -12.49 23.93
C PHE A 128 -20.55 -11.11 24.52
N ASP A 129 -19.53 -10.31 24.78
CA ASP A 129 -19.66 -9.02 25.43
C ASP A 129 -20.44 -8.00 24.59
N ARG A 130 -20.95 -6.96 25.24
CA ARG A 130 -21.81 -5.95 24.62
C ARG A 130 -21.07 -4.66 24.26
N ILE A 131 -19.74 -4.69 24.15
CA ILE A 131 -18.96 -3.45 23.93
C ILE A 131 -19.31 -2.85 22.57
N PHE A 132 -19.51 -3.66 21.52
CA PHE A 132 -20.00 -3.17 20.24
C PHE A 132 -21.40 -2.55 20.33
N GLU A 133 -22.35 -3.20 21.02
CA GLU A 133 -23.71 -2.63 21.21
C GLU A 133 -23.64 -1.27 21.90
N LYS A 134 -22.80 -1.14 22.93
CA LYS A 134 -22.58 0.14 23.60
C LYS A 134 -22.08 1.21 22.63
N VAL A 135 -21.09 0.89 21.80
CA VAL A 135 -20.57 1.83 20.79
C VAL A 135 -21.62 2.20 19.77
N ILE A 136 -22.40 1.24 19.27
CA ILE A 136 -23.49 1.47 18.31
C ILE A 136 -24.51 2.46 18.88
N VAL A 137 -24.90 2.29 20.15
CA VAL A 137 -25.83 3.18 20.84
C VAL A 137 -25.21 4.56 21.10
N ASP A 138 -24.00 4.62 21.67
CA ASP A 138 -23.34 5.87 22.04
C ASP A 138 -23.05 6.75 20.80
N GLU A 139 -22.68 6.14 19.68
CA GLU A 139 -22.40 6.84 18.41
C GLU A 139 -23.61 6.95 17.46
N LYS A 140 -24.78 6.43 17.86
CA LYS A 140 -26.03 6.44 17.07
C LYS A 140 -25.85 5.83 15.67
N LEU A 141 -25.15 4.71 15.59
CA LEU A 141 -24.91 4.00 14.33
C LEU A 141 -26.15 3.21 13.91
N SER A 142 -26.47 3.20 12.61
CA SER A 142 -27.57 2.41 12.04
C SER A 142 -27.19 0.95 11.74
N THR A 143 -26.26 0.37 12.52
CA THR A 143 -25.75 -0.99 12.29
C THR A 143 -26.71 -2.01 12.88
N SER A 144 -27.18 -2.96 12.07
CA SER A 144 -28.03 -4.06 12.54
C SER A 144 -27.20 -5.13 13.25
N THR A 145 -27.78 -5.77 14.27
CA THR A 145 -27.13 -6.85 15.04
C THR A 145 -27.84 -8.17 14.81
N PHE A 146 -27.07 -9.23 14.55
CA PHE A 146 -27.54 -10.60 14.42
C PHE A 146 -26.78 -11.48 15.42
N ALA A 147 -27.47 -12.38 16.10
CA ALA A 147 -26.87 -13.27 17.08
C ALA A 147 -27.29 -14.72 16.83
N ALA A 148 -26.37 -15.65 17.09
CA ALA A 148 -26.66 -17.06 17.08
C ALA A 148 -27.91 -17.42 17.92
N PRO A 149 -28.74 -18.39 17.46
CA PRO A 149 -28.61 -19.17 16.24
C PRO A 149 -29.19 -18.48 14.97
N LEU A 150 -29.78 -17.29 15.12
CA LEU A 150 -30.46 -16.56 14.05
C LEU A 150 -29.47 -15.73 13.22
N LEU A 151 -28.63 -16.42 12.45
CA LEU A 151 -27.64 -15.78 11.60
C LEU A 151 -28.20 -15.42 10.21
N PRO A 152 -27.78 -14.30 9.61
CA PRO A 152 -28.11 -14.00 8.22
C PRO A 152 -27.39 -14.97 7.29
N VAL A 153 -27.93 -15.19 6.09
CA VAL A 153 -27.21 -15.96 5.06
C VAL A 153 -26.11 -15.06 4.49
N PRO A 154 -24.81 -15.39 4.64
CA PRO A 154 -23.72 -14.49 4.30
C PRO A 154 -23.37 -14.59 2.80
N LYS A 155 -24.37 -14.33 1.96
CA LYS A 155 -24.17 -13.97 0.55
C LYS A 155 -23.94 -12.47 0.43
N ASN A 156 -23.92 -11.91 -0.78
CA ASN A 156 -23.71 -10.49 -1.07
C ASN A 156 -24.70 -9.47 -0.44
N ARG A 157 -25.56 -9.87 0.50
CA ARG A 157 -26.69 -9.05 1.00
C ARG A 157 -26.67 -8.78 2.50
N TRP A 158 -25.82 -9.42 3.29
CA TRP A 158 -25.84 -9.19 4.73
C TRP A 158 -25.16 -7.86 5.08
N ASP A 159 -25.75 -7.15 6.03
CA ASP A 159 -25.35 -5.82 6.49
C ASP A 159 -25.57 -5.75 8.00
N GLY A 160 -24.49 -5.87 8.77
CA GLY A 160 -24.56 -5.78 10.21
C GLY A 160 -23.34 -6.33 10.95
N LEU A 161 -23.53 -6.45 12.25
CA LEU A 161 -22.64 -7.13 13.19
C LEU A 161 -23.23 -8.51 13.51
N VAL A 162 -22.41 -9.56 13.35
CA VAL A 162 -22.81 -10.94 13.64
C VAL A 162 -22.07 -11.46 14.88
N TYR A 163 -22.82 -11.87 15.89
CA TYR A 163 -22.33 -12.60 17.06
C TYR A 163 -22.43 -14.10 16.81
N LEU A 164 -21.35 -14.69 16.29
CA LEU A 164 -21.32 -16.08 15.85
C LEU A 164 -21.55 -17.08 17.00
N HIS A 165 -21.11 -16.74 18.21
CA HIS A 165 -21.30 -17.58 19.40
C HIS A 165 -22.40 -17.09 20.33
N GLY A 166 -23.19 -16.12 19.89
CA GLY A 166 -24.25 -15.51 20.68
C GLY A 166 -23.80 -14.24 21.40
N LEU A 167 -24.81 -13.52 21.89
CA LEU A 167 -24.69 -12.20 22.51
C LEU A 167 -25.22 -12.29 23.95
N LEU A 168 -24.49 -11.74 24.92
CA LEU A 168 -24.99 -11.68 26.29
C LEU A 168 -26.24 -10.77 26.37
N PRO A 169 -27.35 -11.25 26.98
CA PRO A 169 -28.53 -10.43 27.21
C PRO A 169 -28.25 -9.35 28.26
N GLU A 170 -29.02 -8.26 28.26
CA GLU A 170 -28.91 -7.20 29.30
C GLU A 170 -29.24 -7.76 30.67
N THR A 171 -30.26 -8.62 30.70
CA THR A 171 -30.71 -9.34 31.88
C THR A 171 -30.46 -10.82 31.65
N PRO A 172 -29.51 -11.46 32.36
CA PRO A 172 -29.17 -12.87 32.18
C PRO A 172 -30.30 -13.81 32.61
N ALA A 173 -31.17 -14.18 31.67
CA ALA A 173 -32.13 -15.26 31.84
C ALA A 173 -31.51 -16.61 31.42
N ASP A 174 -31.92 -17.70 32.07
CA ASP A 174 -31.32 -19.02 31.87
C ASP A 174 -31.43 -19.50 30.41
N ASP A 175 -32.59 -19.27 29.78
CA ASP A 175 -32.83 -19.66 28.38
C ASP A 175 -31.95 -18.89 27.38
N ASP A 176 -31.68 -17.61 27.64
CA ASP A 176 -30.85 -16.79 26.76
C ASP A 176 -29.38 -17.17 26.90
N LEU A 177 -28.91 -17.45 28.12
CA LEU A 177 -27.54 -17.90 28.34
C LEU A 177 -27.25 -19.29 27.76
N ASN A 178 -28.29 -20.12 27.62
CA ASN A 178 -28.18 -21.44 27.00
C ASN A 178 -27.95 -21.38 25.49
N ARG A 179 -28.21 -20.24 24.84
CA ARG A 179 -27.94 -20.01 23.40
C ARG A 179 -26.48 -19.71 23.09
N LEU A 180 -25.66 -19.44 24.11
CA LEU A 180 -24.24 -19.13 23.93
C LEU A 180 -23.44 -20.39 23.60
N ILE A 181 -22.50 -20.28 22.66
CA ILE A 181 -21.56 -21.36 22.33
C ILE A 181 -20.29 -21.21 23.16
N ILE A 182 -20.10 -22.05 24.17
CA ILE A 182 -18.90 -22.00 25.03
C ILE A 182 -18.35 -23.38 25.40
N SER A 183 -19.20 -24.40 25.47
CA SER A 183 -18.80 -25.78 25.77
C SER A 183 -18.60 -26.60 24.50
N SER A 184 -17.85 -27.69 24.60
CA SER A 184 -17.67 -28.65 23.49
C SER A 184 -19.00 -29.21 22.96
N GLY A 185 -20.01 -29.35 23.84
CA GLY A 185 -21.37 -29.74 23.46
C GLY A 185 -22.07 -28.70 22.59
N ASP A 186 -21.91 -27.42 22.89
CA ASP A 186 -22.50 -26.34 22.09
C ASP A 186 -21.83 -26.23 20.72
N PHE A 187 -20.50 -26.39 20.66
CA PHE A 187 -19.77 -26.44 19.40
C PHE A 187 -20.25 -27.59 18.53
N GLY A 188 -20.42 -28.79 19.11
CA GLY A 188 -20.99 -29.95 18.42
C GLY A 188 -22.37 -29.66 17.85
N LEU A 189 -23.26 -29.05 18.66
CA LEU A 189 -24.60 -28.68 18.22
C LEU A 189 -24.57 -27.69 17.05
N ALA A 190 -23.84 -26.59 17.18
CA ALA A 190 -23.84 -25.48 16.23
C ALA A 190 -23.12 -25.78 14.91
N TYR A 191 -21.99 -26.49 14.95
CA TYR A 191 -21.15 -26.75 13.78
C TYR A 191 -21.44 -28.11 13.12
N LEU A 192 -21.84 -29.15 13.87
CA LEU A 192 -21.98 -30.51 13.34
C LEU A 192 -23.44 -30.95 13.18
N THR A 193 -24.24 -30.77 14.23
CA THR A 193 -25.63 -31.27 14.27
C THR A 193 -26.58 -30.33 13.52
N GLU A 194 -26.68 -29.08 13.94
CA GLU A 194 -27.57 -28.07 13.34
C GLU A 194 -26.91 -27.32 12.17
N ARG A 195 -25.57 -27.28 12.16
CA ARG A 195 -24.72 -26.77 11.06
C ARG A 195 -24.93 -25.32 10.66
N TRP A 196 -25.72 -24.53 11.38
CA TRP A 196 -25.93 -23.12 11.03
C TRP A 196 -24.62 -22.31 11.14
N ALA A 197 -23.76 -22.61 12.11
CA ALA A 197 -22.48 -21.91 12.28
C ALA A 197 -21.51 -22.29 11.15
N ALA A 198 -21.39 -23.59 10.87
CA ALA A 198 -20.57 -24.10 9.77
C ALA A 198 -20.99 -23.51 8.43
N ARG A 199 -22.31 -23.49 8.13
CA ARG A 199 -22.84 -22.90 6.88
C ARG A 199 -22.55 -21.41 6.78
N PHE A 200 -22.72 -20.65 7.86
CA PHE A 200 -22.42 -19.22 7.88
C PHE A 200 -20.95 -18.97 7.55
N VAL A 201 -20.07 -19.69 8.24
CA VAL A 201 -18.63 -19.57 8.07
C VAL A 201 -18.22 -19.96 6.65
N SER A 202 -18.59 -21.14 6.15
CA SER A 202 -18.18 -21.60 4.81
C SER A 202 -18.57 -20.61 3.71
N GLU A 203 -19.78 -20.05 3.76
CA GLU A 203 -20.24 -19.05 2.79
C GLU A 203 -19.47 -17.72 2.92
N LEU A 204 -19.10 -17.31 4.14
CA LEU A 204 -18.28 -16.12 4.38
C LEU A 204 -16.92 -16.23 3.68
N PHE A 205 -16.23 -17.36 3.85
CA PHE A 205 -14.93 -17.58 3.23
C PHE A 205 -14.99 -17.74 1.73
N ARG A 206 -16.14 -18.15 1.16
CA ARG A 206 -16.31 -18.23 -0.29
C ARG A 206 -16.51 -16.86 -0.94
N GLY A 207 -17.16 -15.93 -0.24
CA GLY A 207 -17.55 -14.63 -0.80
C GLY A 207 -16.62 -13.47 -0.43
N TYR A 208 -15.83 -13.60 0.64
CA TYR A 208 -15.15 -12.47 1.26
C TYR A 208 -13.70 -12.75 1.64
N THR A 209 -12.89 -11.70 1.62
CA THR A 209 -11.57 -11.70 2.23
C THR A 209 -11.74 -11.56 3.74
N VAL A 210 -11.26 -12.53 4.51
CA VAL A 210 -11.45 -12.55 5.98
C VAL A 210 -10.22 -12.02 6.67
N CYS A 211 -10.39 -11.12 7.64
CA CYS A 211 -9.30 -10.54 8.43
C CYS A 211 -9.53 -10.78 9.92
N PHE A 212 -8.73 -11.66 10.51
CA PHE A 212 -8.81 -12.00 11.94
C PHE A 212 -8.08 -10.98 12.81
N VAL A 213 -8.78 -10.51 13.84
CA VAL A 213 -8.27 -9.54 14.81
C VAL A 213 -8.54 -10.05 16.23
N GLY A 214 -7.52 -10.11 17.07
CA GLY A 214 -7.66 -10.55 18.46
C GLY A 214 -7.88 -12.06 18.63
N TYR A 215 -7.44 -12.85 17.64
CA TYR A 215 -7.43 -14.31 17.71
C TYR A 215 -6.08 -14.86 18.15
N SER A 216 -6.13 -16.00 18.83
CA SER A 216 -4.97 -16.85 19.04
C SER A 216 -4.86 -17.84 17.89
N ILE A 217 -3.64 -18.20 17.52
CA ILE A 217 -3.40 -19.27 16.56
C ILE A 217 -3.96 -20.61 17.03
N ASN A 218 -4.09 -20.81 18.35
CA ASN A 218 -4.61 -22.02 18.96
C ASN A 218 -6.13 -22.01 19.16
N ASP A 219 -6.85 -21.03 18.59
CA ASP A 219 -8.29 -21.02 18.66
C ASP A 219 -8.87 -22.27 17.94
N PRO A 220 -9.65 -23.12 18.65
CA PRO A 220 -10.15 -24.38 18.09
C PRO A 220 -10.96 -24.19 16.80
N ILE A 221 -11.68 -23.07 16.69
CA ILE A 221 -12.58 -22.81 15.57
C ILE A 221 -11.79 -22.48 14.32
N LEU A 222 -10.72 -21.68 14.45
CA LEU A 222 -9.83 -21.36 13.33
C LEU A 222 -9.23 -22.61 12.72
N ARG A 223 -8.82 -23.59 13.54
CA ARG A 223 -8.22 -24.83 13.04
C ARG A 223 -9.17 -25.56 12.08
N TYR A 224 -10.38 -25.88 12.54
CA TYR A 224 -11.33 -26.64 11.72
C TYR A 224 -11.82 -25.87 10.49
N MET A 225 -11.92 -24.54 10.60
CA MET A 225 -12.29 -23.68 9.47
C MET A 225 -11.22 -23.66 8.39
N MET A 226 -9.95 -23.52 8.78
CA MET A 226 -8.84 -23.45 7.82
C MET A 226 -8.56 -24.79 7.15
N ASP A 227 -8.68 -25.89 7.88
CA ASP A 227 -8.55 -27.24 7.31
C ASP A 227 -9.61 -27.50 6.22
N ALA A 228 -10.84 -27.01 6.44
CA ALA A 228 -11.92 -27.12 5.45
C ALA A 228 -11.61 -26.30 4.18
N LEU A 229 -11.05 -25.09 4.32
CA LEU A 229 -10.69 -24.24 3.20
C LEU A 229 -9.51 -24.77 2.40
N ALA A 230 -8.51 -25.32 3.10
CA ALA A 230 -7.35 -25.95 2.47
C ALA A 230 -7.77 -27.11 1.55
N ALA A 231 -8.80 -27.86 1.95
CA ALA A 231 -9.35 -28.95 1.14
C ALA A 231 -10.03 -28.44 -0.13
N ASP A 232 -10.79 -27.35 -0.07
CA ASP A 232 -11.46 -26.77 -1.25
C ASP A 232 -10.45 -26.21 -2.27
N THR A 233 -9.38 -25.56 -1.81
CA THR A 233 -8.31 -25.05 -2.70
C THR A 233 -7.59 -26.20 -3.44
N LEU A 234 -7.38 -27.34 -2.78
CA LEU A 234 -6.80 -28.55 -3.41
C LEU A 234 -7.69 -29.12 -4.53
N MET A 235 -9.00 -28.83 -4.50
CA MET A 235 -9.95 -29.22 -5.54
C MET A 235 -10.05 -28.19 -6.68
N GLY A 236 -9.24 -27.13 -6.66
CA GLY A 236 -9.14 -26.13 -7.72
C GLY A 236 -10.18 -25.00 -7.66
N GLU A 237 -10.84 -24.79 -6.52
CA GLU A 237 -11.65 -23.58 -6.30
C GLU A 237 -10.74 -22.37 -5.97
N ASP A 238 -11.02 -21.21 -6.58
CA ASP A 238 -10.40 -19.93 -6.20
C ASP A 238 -10.91 -19.52 -4.81
N SER A 239 -10.19 -19.89 -3.75
CA SER A 239 -10.55 -19.53 -2.38
C SER A 239 -10.10 -18.09 -2.03
N PRO A 240 -11.00 -17.24 -1.50
CA PRO A 240 -10.63 -15.94 -0.96
C PRO A 240 -9.56 -16.01 0.12
N ARG A 241 -8.67 -15.01 0.12
CA ARG A 241 -7.55 -14.94 1.07
C ARG A 241 -8.02 -14.67 2.50
N ALA A 242 -7.33 -15.28 3.46
CA ALA A 242 -7.47 -15.00 4.89
C ALA A 242 -6.22 -14.27 5.41
N PHE A 243 -6.42 -13.24 6.21
CA PHE A 243 -5.37 -12.48 6.89
C PHE A 243 -5.55 -12.60 8.41
N ALA A 244 -4.47 -12.61 9.18
CA ALA A 244 -4.56 -12.57 10.64
C ALA A 244 -3.51 -11.64 11.27
N PHE A 245 -3.94 -10.77 12.17
CA PHE A 245 -3.03 -9.98 12.98
C PHE A 245 -2.45 -10.82 14.13
N GLY A 246 -1.20 -11.27 13.97
CA GLY A 246 -0.48 -12.07 14.97
C GLY A 246 0.58 -11.26 15.71
N ASN A 247 0.70 -11.46 17.03
CA ASN A 247 1.85 -10.96 17.78
C ASN A 247 3.01 -11.95 17.74
N PHE A 248 4.24 -11.45 17.83
CA PHE A 248 5.42 -12.27 18.04
C PHE A 248 6.31 -11.73 19.15
N SER A 249 6.98 -12.66 19.84
CA SER A 249 8.07 -12.37 20.77
C SER A 249 9.40 -12.19 20.04
N LYS A 250 10.35 -11.47 20.64
CA LYS A 250 11.66 -11.19 20.03
C LYS A 250 12.33 -12.50 19.55
N GLY A 251 12.68 -12.55 18.26
CA GLY A 251 13.35 -13.70 17.64
C GLY A 251 12.43 -14.84 17.19
N LYS A 252 11.11 -14.74 17.38
CA LYS A 252 10.13 -15.77 16.98
C LYS A 252 9.27 -15.38 15.78
N GLU A 253 9.63 -14.32 15.05
CA GLU A 253 8.83 -13.82 13.93
C GLU A 253 8.65 -14.88 12.84
N GLU A 254 9.74 -15.53 12.41
CA GLU A 254 9.72 -16.57 11.38
C GLU A 254 8.96 -17.84 11.79
N ASP A 255 9.00 -18.20 13.07
CA ASP A 255 8.24 -19.35 13.59
C ASP A 255 6.75 -19.04 13.51
N VAL A 256 6.33 -17.88 14.02
CA VAL A 256 4.92 -17.45 13.99
C VAL A 256 4.42 -17.29 12.55
N THR A 257 5.25 -16.77 11.64
CA THR A 257 4.93 -16.72 10.21
C THR A 257 4.60 -18.10 9.66
N ARG A 258 5.50 -19.08 9.88
CA ARG A 258 5.32 -20.46 9.41
C ARG A 258 4.08 -21.12 10.01
N GLU A 259 3.77 -20.87 11.29
CA GLU A 259 2.58 -21.42 11.92
C GLU A 259 1.27 -20.90 11.30
N TRP A 260 1.20 -19.61 10.94
CA TRP A 260 0.03 -19.04 10.26
C TRP A 260 -0.07 -19.49 8.79
N GLU A 261 1.05 -19.50 8.08
CA GLU A 261 1.10 -19.96 6.69
C GLU A 261 0.73 -21.45 6.56
N ALA A 262 1.11 -22.28 7.53
CA ALA A 262 0.68 -23.68 7.59
C ALA A 262 -0.85 -23.85 7.68
N LYS A 263 -1.58 -22.79 8.09
CA LYS A 263 -3.04 -22.75 8.15
C LYS A 263 -3.65 -21.99 6.96
N ASN A 264 -2.86 -21.72 5.91
CA ASN A 264 -3.27 -20.92 4.75
C ASN A 264 -3.77 -19.51 5.10
N VAL A 265 -3.25 -18.93 6.17
CA VAL A 265 -3.57 -17.56 6.59
C VAL A 265 -2.32 -16.69 6.40
N ILE A 266 -2.49 -15.54 5.76
CA ILE A 266 -1.42 -14.57 5.56
C ILE A 266 -1.25 -13.76 6.85
N PRO A 267 -0.12 -13.91 7.57
CA PRO A 267 0.06 -13.24 8.85
C PRO A 267 0.43 -11.76 8.65
N VAL A 268 -0.22 -10.88 9.40
CA VAL A 268 0.12 -9.45 9.52
C VAL A 268 0.74 -9.24 10.90
N LEU A 269 2.04 -9.51 10.99
CA LEU A 269 2.74 -9.63 12.25
C LEU A 269 3.10 -8.29 12.90
N TYR A 270 3.08 -8.26 14.22
CA TYR A 270 3.57 -7.14 15.02
C TYR A 270 4.26 -7.61 16.30
N LYS A 271 5.20 -6.82 16.78
CA LYS A 271 5.92 -7.13 18.02
C LYS A 271 4.98 -7.03 19.22
N GLU A 272 5.03 -8.02 20.10
CA GLU A 272 4.29 -7.97 21.35
C GLU A 272 4.80 -6.86 22.28
N TYR A 273 3.90 -5.96 22.67
CA TYR A 273 4.21 -4.86 23.58
C TYR A 273 2.94 -4.37 24.29
N ARG A 274 3.02 -4.19 25.62
CA ARG A 274 1.97 -3.61 26.50
C ARG A 274 0.53 -4.03 26.10
N ARG A 275 0.23 -5.34 26.15
CA ARG A 275 -1.07 -5.91 25.76
C ARG A 275 -1.50 -5.43 24.36
N HIS A 276 -0.74 -5.83 23.35
CA HIS A 276 -1.01 -5.53 21.92
C HIS A 276 -1.17 -4.04 21.60
N TYR A 277 -0.35 -3.17 22.21
CA TYR A 277 -0.40 -1.71 21.97
C TYR A 277 -0.27 -1.36 20.47
N TYR A 278 0.72 -1.91 19.77
CA TYR A 278 0.95 -1.58 18.35
C TYR A 278 -0.22 -1.98 17.44
N LEU A 279 -0.86 -3.13 17.68
CA LEU A 279 -2.06 -3.50 16.94
C LEU A 279 -3.19 -2.49 17.15
N ARG A 280 -3.48 -2.15 18.41
CA ARG A 280 -4.59 -1.25 18.76
C ARG A 280 -4.42 0.13 18.16
N GLU A 281 -3.25 0.74 18.34
CA GLU A 281 -2.98 2.06 17.78
C GLU A 281 -2.97 2.04 16.24
N THR A 282 -2.52 0.94 15.61
CA THR A 282 -2.62 0.80 14.15
C THR A 282 -4.06 0.74 13.69
N LEU A 283 -4.94 -0.02 14.35
CA LEU A 283 -6.36 -0.08 14.01
C LEU A 283 -7.03 1.29 14.18
N HIS A 284 -6.69 2.03 15.25
CA HIS A 284 -7.22 3.38 15.49
C HIS A 284 -6.77 4.35 14.40
N ALA A 285 -5.48 4.35 14.06
CA ALA A 285 -4.93 5.19 13.01
C ALA A 285 -5.51 4.82 11.63
N TRP A 286 -5.67 3.52 11.34
CA TRP A 286 -6.27 3.05 10.10
C TRP A 286 -7.73 3.50 9.99
N ALA A 287 -8.52 3.34 11.05
CA ALA A 287 -9.91 3.76 11.08
C ALA A 287 -10.08 5.28 10.89
N ALA A 288 -9.23 6.09 11.54
CA ALA A 288 -9.26 7.55 11.40
C ALA A 288 -8.96 7.97 9.96
N ASN A 289 -7.91 7.43 9.34
CA ASN A 289 -7.58 7.71 7.95
C ASN A 289 -8.69 7.28 6.99
N TYR A 290 -9.33 6.13 7.25
CA TYR A 290 -10.42 5.62 6.44
C TYR A 290 -11.67 6.52 6.50
N ARG A 291 -12.08 6.92 7.72
CA ARG A 291 -13.23 7.81 7.93
C ARG A 291 -13.07 9.13 7.20
N ASP A 292 -11.85 9.69 7.24
CA ASP A 292 -11.57 11.00 6.68
C ASP A 292 -11.27 10.92 5.16
N GLY A 293 -11.13 9.71 4.60
CA GLY A 293 -10.97 9.45 3.17
C GLY A 293 -9.79 10.20 2.55
N VAL A 294 -10.07 11.00 1.51
CA VAL A 294 -9.06 11.84 0.85
C VAL A 294 -8.46 12.87 1.82
N ASN A 295 -9.26 13.41 2.75
CA ASN A 295 -8.77 14.37 3.74
C ASN A 295 -7.78 13.70 4.70
N GLY A 296 -7.98 12.42 5.03
CA GLY A 296 -7.01 11.63 5.80
C GLY A 296 -5.66 11.51 5.09
N LYS A 297 -5.68 11.22 3.78
CA LYS A 297 -4.47 11.19 2.95
C LYS A 297 -3.79 12.57 2.87
N GLN A 298 -4.55 13.65 2.75
CA GLN A 298 -4.01 15.02 2.79
C GLN A 298 -3.42 15.38 4.16
N ALA A 299 -3.99 14.88 5.26
CA ALA A 299 -3.43 15.05 6.60
C ALA A 299 -2.06 14.35 6.75
N ILE A 300 -1.90 13.15 6.16
CA ILE A 300 -0.60 12.47 6.08
C ILE A 300 0.41 13.33 5.33
N VAL A 301 0.02 13.86 4.15
CA VAL A 301 0.87 14.76 3.36
C VAL A 301 1.29 15.97 4.20
N SER A 302 0.34 16.63 4.85
CA SER A 302 0.61 17.82 5.66
C SER A 302 1.57 17.54 6.82
N LYS A 303 1.47 16.34 7.41
CA LYS A 303 2.31 15.92 8.54
C LYS A 303 3.76 15.64 8.16
N TYR A 304 3.99 15.07 6.97
CA TYR A 304 5.31 14.56 6.59
C TYR A 304 6.03 15.37 5.50
N CYS A 305 5.34 16.26 4.77
CA CYS A 305 5.92 16.97 3.63
C CYS A 305 7.14 17.85 3.95
N GLN A 306 7.29 18.29 5.21
CA GLN A 306 8.41 19.13 5.67
C GLN A 306 9.55 18.32 6.29
N ILE A 307 9.44 16.98 6.35
CA ILE A 307 10.49 16.12 6.89
C ILE A 307 11.40 15.67 5.74
N GLU A 308 12.71 15.75 5.93
CA GLU A 308 13.68 15.25 4.95
C GLU A 308 13.67 13.70 4.89
N PRO A 309 13.70 13.08 3.70
CA PRO A 309 13.52 11.64 3.53
C PRO A 309 14.76 10.76 3.85
N VAL A 310 15.74 11.26 4.62
CA VAL A 310 17.14 10.74 4.62
C VAL A 310 17.30 9.31 5.14
N ILE A 311 16.52 8.83 6.11
CA ILE A 311 16.63 7.43 6.58
C ILE A 311 15.27 6.93 7.11
N THR A 312 14.54 6.16 6.32
CA THR A 312 13.45 5.33 6.85
C THR A 312 14.03 4.03 7.40
N THR A 313 13.97 3.86 8.71
CA THR A 313 14.06 2.50 9.25
C THR A 313 12.77 1.76 8.86
N LYS A 314 12.82 0.43 8.66
CA LYS A 314 11.62 -0.43 8.47
C LYS A 314 10.57 -0.28 9.58
N GLN A 315 10.93 0.39 10.68
CA GLN A 315 10.11 0.68 11.85
C GLN A 315 9.44 2.05 11.81
N ASP A 316 9.90 2.99 10.98
CA ASP A 316 9.35 4.35 10.84
C ASP A 316 9.15 4.70 9.36
N ASP A 317 8.34 3.90 8.68
CA ASP A 317 8.05 4.02 7.26
C ASP A 317 7.12 5.22 6.95
N PHE A 318 7.59 6.45 7.21
CA PHE A 318 6.86 7.65 6.82
C PHE A 318 6.91 7.89 5.31
N VAL A 319 7.99 7.48 4.62
CA VAL A 319 8.09 7.55 3.15
C VAL A 319 7.03 6.67 2.51
N GLY A 320 6.83 5.43 2.97
CA GLY A 320 5.77 4.55 2.48
C GLY A 320 4.36 5.12 2.72
N ARG A 321 4.11 5.75 3.88
CA ARG A 321 2.86 6.48 4.13
C ARG A 321 2.65 7.65 3.16
N MET A 322 3.71 8.39 2.86
CA MET A 322 3.67 9.50 1.89
C MET A 322 3.38 8.99 0.48
N LEU A 323 4.11 7.95 0.05
CA LEU A 323 3.91 7.27 -1.23
C LEU A 323 2.48 6.76 -1.40
N TRP A 324 1.92 6.14 -0.35
CA TRP A 324 0.53 5.70 -0.34
C TRP A 324 -0.45 6.87 -0.50
N ALA A 325 -0.27 7.95 0.27
CA ALA A 325 -1.14 9.13 0.20
C ALA A 325 -1.11 9.78 -1.20
N LEU A 326 0.08 9.95 -1.79
CA LEU A 326 0.27 10.54 -3.11
C LEU A 326 -0.23 9.68 -4.27
N SER A 327 -0.38 8.38 -4.05
CA SER A 327 -0.87 7.44 -5.07
C SER A 327 -2.39 7.43 -5.20
N ASP A 328 -3.11 8.31 -4.48
CA ASP A 328 -4.55 8.40 -4.57
C ASP A 328 -5.03 8.78 -5.97
N LYS A 329 -6.03 8.04 -6.48
CA LYS A 329 -6.56 8.18 -7.85
C LYS A 329 -7.16 9.56 -8.14
N THR A 330 -7.59 10.31 -7.11
CA THR A 330 -8.15 11.67 -7.29
C THR A 330 -7.06 12.71 -7.58
N GLY A 331 -5.80 12.41 -7.26
CA GLY A 331 -4.70 13.37 -7.34
C GLY A 331 -4.75 14.50 -6.29
N LEU A 332 -5.78 14.57 -5.44
CA LEU A 332 -5.94 15.65 -4.46
C LEU A 332 -4.84 15.69 -3.37
N PRO A 333 -4.34 14.55 -2.85
CA PRO A 333 -3.18 14.57 -1.97
C PRO A 333 -1.90 15.04 -2.68
N ALA A 334 -1.70 14.64 -3.94
CA ALA A 334 -0.57 15.10 -4.75
C ALA A 334 -0.67 16.60 -5.07
N LYS A 335 -1.88 17.11 -5.32
CA LYS A 335 -2.14 18.54 -5.44
C LYS A 335 -1.77 19.28 -4.15
N HIS A 336 -2.22 18.77 -3.01
CA HIS A 336 -1.95 19.36 -1.70
C HIS A 336 -0.44 19.39 -1.40
N PHE A 337 0.28 18.32 -1.74
CA PHE A 337 1.74 18.28 -1.64
C PHE A 337 2.40 19.30 -2.56
N ALA A 338 1.97 19.38 -3.82
CA ALA A 338 2.51 20.29 -4.82
C ALA A 338 2.22 21.77 -4.52
N ASP A 339 1.11 22.07 -3.84
CA ASP A 339 0.68 23.42 -3.46
C ASP A 339 1.10 23.83 -2.05
N PHE A 340 1.72 22.91 -1.28
CA PHE A 340 2.14 23.19 0.08
C PHE A 340 3.15 24.36 0.12
N ASP A 341 3.05 25.17 1.17
CA ASP A 341 3.89 26.32 1.43
C ASP A 341 4.27 26.34 2.93
N PRO A 342 5.57 26.27 3.29
CA PRO A 342 6.76 26.29 2.42
C PRO A 342 6.87 25.07 1.49
N LEU A 343 7.43 25.25 0.29
CA LEU A 343 7.55 24.19 -0.73
C LEU A 343 8.29 22.96 -0.18
N PRO A 344 7.75 21.73 -0.29
CA PRO A 344 8.43 20.51 0.14
C PRO A 344 9.77 20.32 -0.59
N THR A 345 10.81 19.91 0.13
CA THR A 345 12.21 19.85 -0.36
C THR A 345 12.36 18.95 -1.58
N PHE A 346 13.32 19.25 -2.45
CA PHE A 346 13.58 18.44 -3.65
C PHE A 346 14.09 17.03 -3.32
N ASP A 347 14.58 16.78 -2.10
CA ASP A 347 15.12 15.48 -1.67
C ASP A 347 14.09 14.36 -1.78
N TRP A 348 12.79 14.69 -1.74
CA TRP A 348 11.71 13.73 -2.02
C TRP A 348 11.75 13.14 -3.44
N ALA A 349 12.46 13.74 -4.39
CA ALA A 349 12.58 13.23 -5.76
C ALA A 349 13.27 11.87 -5.84
N GLU A 350 14.20 11.57 -4.92
CA GLU A 350 14.89 10.28 -4.84
C GLU A 350 13.94 9.13 -4.47
N PRO A 351 13.27 9.14 -3.29
CA PRO A 351 12.32 8.08 -2.93
C PRO A 351 11.11 8.00 -3.86
N PHE A 352 10.71 9.10 -4.51
CA PHE A 352 9.64 9.05 -5.52
C PHE A 352 10.07 8.43 -6.85
N THR A 353 11.38 8.32 -7.09
CA THR A 353 11.93 7.66 -8.28
C THR A 353 12.40 6.23 -8.01
N GLU A 354 12.69 5.89 -6.76
CA GLU A 354 13.12 4.56 -6.36
C GLU A 354 12.05 3.49 -6.65
N GLY A 355 12.48 2.34 -7.18
CA GLY A 355 11.63 1.23 -7.63
C GLY A 355 10.99 0.42 -6.49
N LEU A 356 10.28 1.09 -5.58
CA LEU A 356 9.72 0.51 -4.37
C LEU A 356 8.40 -0.26 -4.58
N PHE A 357 7.78 -0.13 -5.75
CA PHE A 357 6.53 -0.82 -6.08
C PHE A 357 6.76 -2.00 -7.01
N GLY A 358 5.92 -3.03 -6.90
CA GLY A 358 5.94 -4.20 -7.78
C GLY A 358 4.56 -4.67 -8.22
N HIS A 359 4.46 -5.93 -8.67
CA HIS A 359 3.21 -6.50 -9.23
C HIS A 359 1.97 -6.34 -8.35
N LYS A 360 2.13 -6.47 -7.03
CA LYS A 360 1.04 -6.32 -6.05
C LYS A 360 0.50 -4.89 -5.91
N ASP A 361 1.26 -3.88 -6.35
CA ASP A 361 0.90 -2.47 -6.23
C ASP A 361 0.25 -1.90 -7.51
N LEU A 362 0.08 -2.72 -8.56
CA LEU A 362 -0.48 -2.29 -9.84
C LEU A 362 -1.91 -1.73 -9.74
N SER A 363 -2.76 -2.38 -8.94
CA SER A 363 -4.16 -2.02 -8.72
C SER A 363 -4.33 -0.64 -8.07
N ARG A 364 -3.39 -0.25 -7.20
CA ARG A 364 -3.29 1.09 -6.61
C ARG A 364 -3.26 2.17 -7.68
N PHE A 365 -2.49 1.93 -8.75
CA PHE A 365 -2.35 2.84 -9.89
C PHE A 365 -3.38 2.61 -11.01
N GLY A 366 -4.43 1.81 -10.74
CA GLY A 366 -5.48 1.51 -11.69
C GLY A 366 -5.05 0.62 -12.85
N VAL A 367 -3.93 -0.11 -12.69
CA VAL A 367 -3.44 -1.08 -13.67
C VAL A 367 -3.95 -2.46 -13.28
N GLN A 368 -4.62 -3.15 -14.21
CA GLN A 368 -5.06 -4.52 -13.97
C GLN A 368 -3.86 -5.47 -13.99
N ALA A 369 -3.59 -6.13 -12.86
CA ALA A 369 -2.52 -7.11 -12.76
C ALA A 369 -2.84 -8.38 -13.57
N ASN A 370 -1.83 -8.96 -14.21
CA ASN A 370 -1.94 -10.27 -14.85
C ASN A 370 -2.11 -11.37 -13.80
N LYS A 371 -2.72 -12.49 -14.21
CA LYS A 371 -2.86 -13.69 -13.33
C LYS A 371 -1.50 -14.26 -12.90
N GLN A 372 -0.53 -14.26 -13.82
CA GLN A 372 0.84 -14.65 -13.50
C GLN A 372 1.56 -13.48 -12.83
N VAL A 373 2.12 -13.72 -11.65
CA VAL A 373 2.89 -12.72 -10.90
C VAL A 373 4.21 -12.47 -11.62
N ASP A 374 4.47 -11.19 -11.93
CA ASP A 374 5.76 -10.74 -12.43
C ASP A 374 6.65 -10.32 -11.25
N VAL A 375 7.65 -11.14 -10.94
CA VAL A 375 8.54 -10.92 -9.79
C VAL A 375 9.61 -9.87 -10.07
N ASP A 376 9.90 -9.62 -11.36
CA ASP A 376 10.94 -8.69 -11.81
C ASP A 376 10.39 -7.28 -12.03
N LEU A 377 9.06 -7.12 -12.05
CA LEU A 377 8.42 -5.82 -12.18
C LEU A 377 8.75 -4.92 -10.98
N SER A 378 9.53 -3.88 -11.24
CA SER A 378 9.82 -2.81 -10.30
C SER A 378 9.54 -1.44 -10.92
N PHE A 379 8.84 -0.59 -10.18
CA PHE A 379 8.47 0.76 -10.61
C PHE A 379 8.31 1.72 -9.43
N SER A 380 8.12 3.01 -9.72
CA SER A 380 8.13 4.09 -8.73
C SER A 380 6.96 5.06 -8.90
N LEU A 381 6.82 6.04 -8.00
CA LEU A 381 5.75 7.03 -8.09
C LEU A 381 5.88 7.87 -9.38
N LEU A 382 7.11 8.27 -9.73
CA LEU A 382 7.42 9.10 -10.90
C LEU A 382 7.73 8.28 -12.17
N ARG A 383 7.78 6.95 -12.08
CA ARG A 383 7.92 6.05 -13.23
C ARG A 383 7.05 4.82 -13.00
N ARG A 384 5.82 4.84 -13.50
CA ARG A 384 4.85 3.74 -13.30
C ARG A 384 4.17 3.29 -14.60
N PRO A 385 3.70 2.04 -14.68
CA PRO A 385 2.93 1.55 -15.82
C PRO A 385 1.64 2.36 -16.02
N ALA A 386 1.20 2.51 -17.28
CA ALA A 386 -0.09 3.08 -17.59
C ALA A 386 -1.22 2.01 -17.46
N PRO A 387 -2.49 2.40 -17.25
CA PRO A 387 -3.62 1.47 -17.08
C PRO A 387 -3.89 0.50 -18.25
N TYR A 388 -3.25 0.69 -19.41
CA TYR A 388 -3.43 -0.14 -20.60
C TYR A 388 -2.27 -1.11 -20.80
N THR A 389 -2.59 -2.38 -21.06
CA THR A 389 -1.60 -3.43 -21.33
C THR A 389 -0.73 -3.04 -22.53
N ARG A 390 0.60 -3.11 -22.35
CA ARG A 390 1.63 -2.70 -23.33
C ARG A 390 1.73 -1.20 -23.64
N ALA A 391 1.03 -0.34 -22.90
CA ALA A 391 1.27 1.09 -22.99
C ALA A 391 2.63 1.44 -22.36
N ASN A 392 3.25 2.52 -22.84
CA ASN A 392 4.49 3.05 -22.26
C ASN A 392 4.34 3.37 -20.76
N PHE A 393 5.46 3.53 -20.07
CA PHE A 393 5.42 4.00 -18.68
C PHE A 393 4.99 5.47 -18.65
N MET A 394 4.19 5.86 -17.66
CA MET A 394 3.93 7.25 -17.33
C MET A 394 5.13 7.81 -16.57
N VAL A 395 5.82 8.76 -17.19
CA VAL A 395 7.03 9.40 -16.67
C VAL A 395 7.04 10.89 -17.04
N PRO A 396 7.54 11.77 -16.16
CA PRO A 396 7.71 13.19 -16.49
C PRO A 396 8.90 13.42 -17.43
N VAL A 397 9.91 12.54 -17.41
CA VAL A 397 11.14 12.61 -18.21
C VAL A 397 11.53 11.21 -18.68
N GLN A 398 11.97 11.08 -19.94
CA GLN A 398 12.39 9.79 -20.50
C GLN A 398 13.64 9.86 -21.39
N PHE A 399 14.23 8.68 -21.60
CA PHE A 399 15.44 8.50 -22.42
C PHE A 399 15.17 8.31 -23.90
N ASP A 400 13.98 7.87 -24.30
CA ASP A 400 13.60 7.57 -25.67
C ASP A 400 12.25 8.23 -25.99
N SER A 401 11.99 8.77 -27.19
CA SER A 401 10.60 9.05 -27.55
C SER A 401 10.28 9.06 -29.04
N ARG A 402 9.12 8.48 -29.33
CA ARG A 402 8.14 9.06 -30.25
C ARG A 402 6.70 9.07 -29.73
N SER A 403 6.38 8.42 -28.60
CA SER A 403 5.00 8.34 -28.09
C SER A 403 4.90 8.57 -26.58
N TRP A 404 4.02 9.49 -26.20
CA TRP A 404 3.72 9.85 -24.81
C TRP A 404 2.35 9.32 -24.42
N ASN A 405 2.23 8.83 -23.19
CA ASN A 405 0.94 8.55 -22.57
C ASN A 405 0.47 9.77 -21.79
N GLY A 406 -0.85 9.97 -21.71
CA GLY A 406 -1.42 10.99 -20.82
C GLY A 406 -1.02 10.73 -19.37
N LEU A 407 -0.67 11.80 -18.64
CA LEU A 407 -0.44 11.72 -17.20
C LEU A 407 -1.78 11.68 -16.46
N ASP A 408 -1.88 10.86 -15.42
CA ASP A 408 -3.00 10.91 -14.47
C ASP A 408 -2.93 12.16 -13.57
N GLU A 409 -4.00 12.44 -12.81
CA GLU A 409 -4.10 13.64 -11.96
C GLU A 409 -2.97 13.74 -10.93
N ALA A 410 -2.60 12.61 -10.30
CA ALA A 410 -1.50 12.59 -9.34
C ALA A 410 -0.17 12.99 -10.00
N MET A 411 0.16 12.40 -11.15
CA MET A 411 1.40 12.66 -11.88
C MET A 411 1.45 14.08 -12.46
N LYS A 412 0.32 14.66 -12.88
CA LYS A 412 0.24 16.08 -13.26
C LYS A 412 0.65 17.00 -12.11
N HIS A 413 0.17 16.73 -10.90
CA HIS A 413 0.54 17.50 -9.72
C HIS A 413 1.98 17.26 -9.29
N MET A 414 2.50 16.03 -9.43
CA MET A 414 3.93 15.76 -9.22
C MET A 414 4.82 16.51 -10.22
N ALA A 415 4.43 16.58 -11.49
CA ALA A 415 5.13 17.39 -12.50
C ALA A 415 5.10 18.89 -12.16
N ARG A 416 3.97 19.38 -11.64
CA ARG A 416 3.86 20.76 -11.13
C ARG A 416 4.79 20.99 -9.94
N TRP A 417 4.86 20.07 -8.98
CA TRP A 417 5.79 20.15 -7.84
C TRP A 417 7.26 20.18 -8.32
N LEU A 418 7.65 19.30 -9.24
CA LEU A 418 8.98 19.32 -9.85
C LEU A 418 9.26 20.68 -10.50
N ALA A 419 8.30 21.25 -11.24
CA ALA A 419 8.46 22.55 -11.87
C ALA A 419 8.57 23.72 -10.88
N ARG A 420 8.08 23.58 -9.63
CA ARG A 420 8.30 24.59 -8.57
C ARG A 420 9.76 24.64 -8.11
N HIS A 421 10.54 23.59 -8.34
CA HIS A 421 11.98 23.53 -8.03
C HIS A 421 12.85 24.03 -9.19
N LEU A 422 12.32 24.86 -10.09
CA LEU A 422 13.03 25.39 -11.27
C LEU A 422 14.36 26.09 -10.94
N GLY A 423 14.43 26.73 -9.78
CA GLY A 423 15.64 27.39 -9.26
C GLY A 423 16.66 26.45 -8.60
N ASN A 424 16.34 25.16 -8.44
CA ASN A 424 17.25 24.18 -7.87
C ASN A 424 18.08 23.49 -8.98
N PRO A 425 19.42 23.63 -8.99
CA PRO A 425 20.30 22.95 -9.94
C PRO A 425 20.12 21.43 -10.00
N GLU A 426 19.81 20.78 -8.88
CA GLU A 426 19.63 19.33 -8.82
C GLU A 426 18.44 18.85 -9.66
N LEU A 427 17.39 19.67 -9.81
CA LEU A 427 16.28 19.35 -10.72
C LEU A 427 16.77 19.23 -12.16
N PHE A 428 17.56 20.21 -12.62
CA PHE A 428 18.08 20.19 -13.98
C PHE A 428 18.97 18.97 -14.21
N LEU A 429 19.88 18.67 -13.30
CA LEU A 429 20.73 17.48 -13.36
C LEU A 429 19.91 16.18 -13.31
N TRP A 430 18.84 16.14 -12.51
CA TRP A 430 17.91 15.01 -12.42
C TRP A 430 17.17 14.75 -13.75
N VAL A 431 16.79 15.82 -14.47
CA VAL A 431 16.19 15.74 -15.81
C VAL A 431 17.19 15.23 -16.85
N ILE A 432 18.42 15.78 -16.86
CA ILE A 432 19.48 15.35 -17.78
C ILE A 432 19.85 13.88 -17.56
N ALA A 433 20.01 13.47 -16.30
CA ALA A 433 20.30 12.09 -15.94
C ALA A 433 19.21 11.10 -16.37
N ARG A 434 18.01 11.57 -16.73
CA ARG A 434 16.87 10.76 -17.22
C ARG A 434 16.60 10.93 -18.71
N GLY A 435 17.58 11.45 -19.45
CA GLY A 435 17.56 11.54 -20.92
C GLY A 435 17.11 12.88 -21.49
N GLY A 436 16.68 13.81 -20.63
CA GLY A 436 16.36 15.19 -21.00
C GLY A 436 15.11 15.38 -21.88
N ASN A 437 14.39 14.31 -22.22
CA ASN A 437 13.16 14.42 -23.00
C ASN A 437 11.97 14.62 -22.06
N LEU A 438 11.36 15.79 -22.10
CA LEU A 438 10.31 16.22 -21.18
C LEU A 438 8.93 15.81 -21.71
N HIS A 439 8.08 15.28 -20.83
CA HIS A 439 6.68 15.06 -21.16
C HIS A 439 6.00 16.42 -21.49
N PRO A 440 5.13 16.54 -22.53
CA PRO A 440 4.54 17.82 -22.93
C PRO A 440 3.87 18.61 -21.80
N GLN A 441 3.15 17.92 -20.90
CA GLN A 441 2.56 18.53 -19.72
C GLN A 441 3.61 19.10 -18.74
N PHE A 442 4.73 18.39 -18.53
CA PHE A 442 5.80 18.85 -17.65
C PHE A 442 6.58 20.00 -18.29
N GLU A 443 6.83 19.92 -19.60
CA GLU A 443 7.41 21.01 -20.38
C GLU A 443 6.55 22.28 -20.30
N TRP A 444 5.22 22.14 -20.42
CA TRP A 444 4.29 23.25 -20.28
C TRP A 444 4.39 23.91 -18.89
N GLU A 445 4.43 23.10 -17.83
CA GLU A 445 4.62 23.59 -16.45
C GLU A 445 5.94 24.33 -16.26
N LEU A 446 7.04 23.79 -16.79
CA LEU A 446 8.37 24.42 -16.76
C LEU A 446 8.37 25.76 -17.52
N ARG A 447 7.81 25.80 -18.73
CA ARG A 447 7.72 27.04 -19.54
C ARG A 447 6.87 28.11 -18.85
N ARG A 448 5.77 27.72 -18.22
CA ARG A 448 4.93 28.62 -17.43
C ARG A 448 5.75 29.22 -16.27
N ARG A 449 6.45 28.38 -15.52
CA ARG A 449 7.26 28.82 -14.37
C ARG A 449 8.45 29.68 -14.76
N LEU A 450 9.15 29.36 -15.86
CA LEU A 450 10.22 30.20 -16.40
C LEU A 450 9.75 31.63 -16.71
N LYS A 451 8.47 31.81 -17.04
CA LYS A 451 7.87 33.13 -17.29
C LYS A 451 7.44 33.82 -15.99
N ASP A 452 6.81 33.08 -15.09
CA ASP A 452 6.19 33.66 -13.88
C ASP A 452 7.21 33.92 -12.75
N ASP A 453 8.21 33.05 -12.60
CA ASP A 453 9.22 33.07 -11.53
C ASP A 453 10.56 32.51 -12.06
N PRO A 454 11.32 33.32 -12.82
CA PRO A 454 12.53 32.85 -13.49
C PRO A 454 13.67 32.56 -12.49
N PRO A 455 14.43 31.46 -12.67
CA PRO A 455 15.56 31.11 -11.81
C PRO A 455 16.77 32.02 -12.08
N SER A 456 17.92 31.73 -11.48
CA SER A 456 19.16 32.47 -11.76
C SER A 456 19.50 32.46 -13.27
N PRO A 457 20.11 33.53 -13.83
CA PRO A 457 20.44 33.61 -15.26
C PRO A 457 21.20 32.38 -15.82
N PRO A 458 22.18 31.77 -15.12
CA PRO A 458 22.83 30.54 -15.56
C PRO A 458 21.84 29.37 -15.76
N LEU A 459 20.91 29.17 -14.82
CA LEU A 459 19.89 28.13 -14.93
C LEU A 459 18.92 28.41 -16.08
N GLN A 460 18.55 29.68 -16.31
CA GLN A 460 17.71 30.05 -17.45
C GLN A 460 18.35 29.65 -18.79
N VAL A 461 19.66 29.86 -18.95
CA VAL A 461 20.40 29.43 -20.15
C VAL A 461 20.35 27.91 -20.31
N LEU A 462 20.60 27.17 -19.23
CA LEU A 462 20.55 25.70 -19.25
C LEU A 462 19.16 25.17 -19.60
N TRP A 463 18.09 25.73 -19.01
CA TRP A 463 16.72 25.38 -19.35
C TRP A 463 16.36 25.76 -20.79
N ALA A 464 16.81 26.91 -21.29
CA ALA A 464 16.59 27.33 -22.67
C ALA A 464 17.29 26.39 -23.68
N LEU A 465 18.50 25.93 -23.38
CA LEU A 465 19.20 24.94 -24.19
C LEU A 465 18.44 23.61 -24.25
N LEU A 466 17.92 23.14 -23.10
CA LEU A 466 17.13 21.92 -23.04
C LEU A 466 15.82 22.06 -23.84
N LEU A 467 15.05 23.11 -23.58
CA LEU A 467 13.74 23.37 -24.18
C LEU A 467 13.79 23.72 -25.68
N SER A 468 14.96 24.11 -26.19
CA SER A 468 15.20 24.30 -27.63
C SER A 468 15.69 23.03 -28.34
N GLY A 469 15.83 21.91 -27.61
CA GLY A 469 16.33 20.66 -28.15
C GLY A 469 17.81 20.69 -28.52
N ARG A 470 18.57 21.61 -27.94
CA ARG A 470 20.03 21.79 -28.16
C ARG A 470 20.88 21.04 -27.14
N VAL A 471 20.28 20.27 -26.26
CA VAL A 471 20.97 19.34 -25.36
C VAL A 471 20.99 17.95 -25.98
N LYS A 472 22.14 17.28 -25.93
CA LYS A 472 22.29 15.92 -26.44
C LYS A 472 21.39 14.97 -25.65
N SER A 473 20.42 14.38 -26.34
CA SER A 473 19.58 13.30 -25.79
C SER A 473 20.08 11.96 -26.28
N LEU A 474 20.09 10.97 -25.39
CA LEU A 474 20.39 9.57 -25.71
C LEU A 474 19.35 8.95 -26.66
N SER A 475 18.14 9.52 -26.77
CA SER A 475 17.08 9.06 -27.70
C SER A 475 17.39 9.32 -29.18
N LYS A 476 18.01 10.47 -29.49
CA LYS A 476 18.18 10.96 -30.86
C LYS A 476 19.51 10.49 -31.43
N HIS A 477 19.82 9.20 -31.30
CA HIS A 477 20.96 8.61 -31.98
C HIS A 477 20.66 8.62 -33.49
N HIS A 478 21.13 9.66 -34.18
CA HIS A 478 21.18 9.67 -35.64
C HIS A 478 22.26 8.67 -36.07
N ASN A 479 21.88 7.41 -36.26
CA ASN A 479 22.82 6.38 -36.69
C ASN A 479 23.23 6.65 -38.14
N LEU A 480 24.39 7.29 -38.31
CA LEU A 480 24.92 7.66 -39.61
C LEU A 480 25.25 6.44 -40.50
N TYR A 481 25.47 5.25 -39.93
CA TYR A 481 25.65 4.03 -40.73
C TYR A 481 24.32 3.59 -41.38
N SER A 482 23.21 3.62 -40.62
CA SER A 482 21.88 3.35 -41.16
C SER A 482 21.48 4.40 -42.21
N TRP A 483 21.85 5.66 -41.97
CA TRP A 483 21.69 6.74 -42.94
C TRP A 483 22.48 6.46 -44.23
N ALA A 484 23.74 6.02 -44.09
CA ALA A 484 24.62 5.67 -45.21
C ALA A 484 24.04 4.55 -46.08
N ASP A 485 23.45 3.51 -45.46
CA ASP A 485 22.82 2.42 -46.21
C ASP A 485 21.57 2.88 -46.97
N ARG A 486 20.80 3.81 -46.41
CA ARG A 486 19.67 4.43 -47.11
C ARG A 486 20.13 5.32 -48.27
N LEU A 487 21.24 6.04 -48.12
CA LEU A 487 21.87 6.79 -49.22
C LEU A 487 22.29 5.85 -50.35
N LYS A 488 22.93 4.71 -50.06
CA LYS A 488 23.28 3.68 -51.06
C LYS A 488 22.05 3.20 -51.82
N ALA A 489 20.99 2.84 -51.10
CA ALA A 489 19.78 2.29 -51.70
C ALA A 489 19.02 3.32 -52.55
N GLN A 490 18.78 4.52 -52.02
CA GLN A 490 17.78 5.46 -52.56
C GLN A 490 18.38 6.73 -53.16
N GLY A 491 19.68 7.01 -52.95
CA GLY A 491 20.27 8.31 -53.24
C GLY A 491 19.86 9.38 -52.22
N LEU A 492 20.36 10.61 -52.38
CA LEU A 492 20.07 11.69 -51.44
C LEU A 492 18.62 12.16 -51.60
N THR A 493 17.81 11.93 -50.57
CA THR A 493 16.44 12.43 -50.48
C THR A 493 16.38 13.68 -49.58
N PRO A 494 15.35 14.54 -49.72
CA PRO A 494 15.15 15.67 -48.80
C PRO A 494 15.11 15.24 -47.32
N THR A 495 14.52 14.08 -47.02
CA THR A 495 14.48 13.52 -45.66
C THR A 495 15.86 13.16 -45.14
N LEU A 496 16.71 12.50 -45.95
CA LEU A 496 18.08 12.18 -45.58
C LEU A 496 18.92 13.45 -45.37
N ARG A 497 18.68 14.50 -46.15
CA ARG A 497 19.32 15.82 -45.95
C ARG A 497 18.98 16.42 -44.58
N PHE A 498 17.71 16.42 -44.18
CA PHE A 498 17.30 16.90 -42.85
C PHE A 498 17.87 16.06 -41.70
N GLU A 499 17.92 14.73 -41.87
CA GLU A 499 18.51 13.81 -40.89
C GLU A 499 20.02 14.07 -40.72
N LEU A 500 20.76 14.21 -41.82
CA LEU A 500 22.20 14.50 -41.79
C LEU A 500 22.49 15.85 -41.10
N ARG A 501 21.70 16.89 -41.43
CA ARG A 501 21.81 18.20 -40.79
C ARG A 501 21.56 18.12 -39.28
N SER A 502 20.57 17.32 -38.86
CA SER A 502 20.25 17.14 -37.45
C SER A 502 21.32 16.32 -36.71
N ALA A 503 21.93 15.35 -37.38
CA ALA A 503 23.03 14.53 -36.86
C ALA A 503 24.32 15.34 -36.63
N LEU A 504 24.63 16.26 -37.56
CA LEU A 504 25.84 17.08 -37.53
C LEU A 504 25.66 18.43 -36.84
N ALA A 505 24.45 18.76 -36.38
CA ALA A 505 24.21 19.99 -35.63
C ALA A 505 24.97 19.97 -34.29
N PRO A 506 25.61 21.09 -33.90
CA PRO A 506 26.23 21.21 -32.59
C PRO A 506 25.16 21.22 -31.49
N VAL A 507 25.39 20.40 -30.47
CA VAL A 507 24.55 20.25 -29.28
C VAL A 507 25.41 20.26 -28.01
N ALA A 508 24.85 20.74 -26.91
CA ALA A 508 25.50 20.71 -25.61
C ALA A 508 25.32 19.31 -24.98
N LYS A 509 26.41 18.63 -24.67
CA LYS A 509 26.40 17.46 -23.79
C LYS A 509 26.65 17.93 -22.38
N ILE A 510 25.73 17.60 -21.47
CA ILE A 510 25.71 18.09 -20.10
C ILE A 510 25.90 16.91 -19.14
N SER A 511 26.71 17.12 -18.12
CA SER A 511 27.00 16.12 -17.08
C SER A 511 27.15 16.77 -15.71
N ARG A 512 27.06 15.96 -14.65
CA ARG A 512 27.30 16.44 -13.29
C ARG A 512 28.75 16.96 -13.17
N PRO A 513 28.97 18.12 -12.54
CA PRO A 513 30.31 18.66 -12.38
C PRO A 513 31.14 17.76 -11.47
N TYR A 514 32.38 17.47 -11.86
CA TYR A 514 33.32 16.76 -11.00
C TYR A 514 33.76 17.69 -9.86
N ARG A 515 33.50 17.30 -8.60
CA ARG A 515 33.98 18.03 -7.41
C ARG A 515 35.00 17.17 -6.69
N TRP A 516 36.19 17.74 -6.45
CA TRP A 516 37.24 17.07 -5.68
C TRP A 516 36.79 16.91 -4.22
N PRO A 517 36.98 15.72 -3.59
CA PRO A 517 36.69 15.54 -2.16
C PRO A 517 37.71 16.35 -1.34
N GLY A 518 37.34 17.57 -0.94
CA GLY A 518 38.20 18.50 -0.21
C GLY A 518 38.10 19.98 -0.63
N ALA A 519 37.35 20.31 -1.68
CA ALA A 519 37.06 21.70 -2.02
C ALA A 519 35.92 22.24 -1.12
N GLU A 520 36.21 23.20 -0.26
CA GLU A 520 35.20 23.94 0.52
C GLU A 520 34.44 24.94 -0.37
N GLY A 521 33.12 25.00 -0.16
CA GLY A 521 32.24 26.05 -0.69
C GLY A 521 31.45 25.64 -1.94
N THR A 522 30.18 25.27 -1.77
CA THR A 522 29.18 25.45 -2.83
C THR A 522 28.96 26.95 -3.02
N PRO A 523 29.28 27.56 -4.18
CA PRO A 523 28.90 28.95 -4.43
C PRO A 523 27.38 29.09 -4.32
N GLU A 524 26.91 30.20 -3.73
CA GLU A 524 25.47 30.51 -3.72
C GLU A 524 24.96 30.50 -5.17
N VAL A 525 23.81 29.86 -5.41
CA VAL A 525 23.22 29.67 -6.76
C VAL A 525 22.98 31.00 -7.49
N SER A 526 22.89 32.11 -6.74
CA SER A 526 22.75 33.48 -7.24
C SER A 526 24.03 34.04 -7.90
N GLN A 527 25.21 33.53 -7.53
CA GLN A 527 26.53 33.96 -8.04
C GLN A 527 27.25 32.89 -8.88
N ALA A 528 26.70 31.68 -8.94
CA ALA A 528 27.27 30.57 -9.71
C ALA A 528 27.30 30.89 -11.22
N SER A 529 28.37 30.47 -11.91
CA SER A 529 28.41 30.41 -13.37
C SER A 529 27.75 29.12 -13.88
N VAL A 530 27.49 29.02 -15.19
CA VAL A 530 26.96 27.78 -15.80
C VAL A 530 27.85 26.57 -15.49
N SER A 531 29.17 26.77 -15.47
CA SER A 531 30.17 25.73 -15.21
C SER A 531 30.18 25.23 -13.76
N ASP A 532 29.72 26.05 -12.80
CA ASP A 532 29.62 25.66 -11.38
C ASP A 532 28.40 24.73 -11.14
N ILE A 533 27.41 24.81 -12.03
CA ILE A 533 26.16 24.06 -11.99
C ILE A 533 26.30 22.74 -12.77
N ALA A 534 26.86 22.79 -13.97
CA ALA A 534 26.99 21.62 -14.82
C ALA A 534 28.26 21.67 -15.68
N GLN A 535 28.90 20.51 -15.84
CA GLN A 535 29.95 20.35 -16.84
C GLN A 535 29.30 20.18 -18.21
N TRP A 536 29.77 20.98 -19.18
CA TRP A 536 29.23 20.95 -20.53
C TRP A 536 30.34 20.94 -21.58
N GLU A 537 30.07 20.27 -22.69
CA GLU A 537 30.92 20.25 -23.89
C GLU A 537 30.05 20.36 -25.15
N ILE A 538 30.54 21.02 -26.19
CA ILE A 538 29.87 21.07 -27.48
C ILE A 538 30.27 19.82 -28.26
N VAL A 539 29.28 19.03 -28.65
CA VAL A 539 29.47 17.81 -29.44
C VAL A 539 28.48 17.79 -30.60
N LEU A 540 28.66 16.85 -31.53
CA LEU A 540 27.70 16.62 -32.59
C LEU A 540 26.48 15.84 -32.07
N GLY A 541 25.34 16.02 -32.74
CA GLY A 541 24.07 15.31 -32.47
C GLY A 541 24.13 13.80 -32.73
N THR A 542 25.24 13.28 -33.24
CA THR A 542 25.52 11.87 -33.45
C THR A 542 26.84 11.46 -32.80
N ASP A 543 26.94 10.17 -32.45
CA ASP A 543 28.17 9.56 -31.95
C ASP A 543 28.97 8.99 -33.12
N TYR A 544 30.30 8.93 -32.96
CA TYR A 544 31.22 8.36 -33.96
C TYR A 544 31.12 8.98 -35.36
N ALA A 545 30.77 10.27 -35.44
CA ALA A 545 30.56 10.97 -36.71
C ALA A 545 31.71 10.81 -37.70
N HIS A 546 32.96 10.88 -37.22
CA HIS A 546 34.15 10.74 -38.06
C HIS A 546 34.22 9.38 -38.76
N SER A 547 34.17 8.29 -37.99
CA SER A 547 34.19 6.92 -38.53
C SER A 547 33.00 6.62 -39.45
N ALA A 548 31.82 7.16 -39.11
CA ALA A 548 30.65 7.01 -39.96
C ALA A 548 30.78 7.78 -41.29
N LEU A 549 31.36 8.98 -41.30
CA LEU A 549 31.62 9.74 -42.52
C LEU A 549 32.67 9.07 -43.40
N ASP A 550 33.71 8.46 -42.84
CA ASP A 550 34.68 7.65 -43.60
C ASP A 550 34.01 6.47 -44.34
N ALA A 551 32.95 5.91 -43.75
CA ALA A 551 32.15 4.87 -44.39
C ALA A 551 31.20 5.44 -45.47
N VAL A 552 30.71 6.66 -45.30
CA VAL A 552 29.87 7.38 -46.27
C VAL A 552 30.68 7.80 -47.50
N GLU A 553 31.93 8.21 -47.34
CA GLU A 553 32.82 8.61 -48.44
C GLU A 553 33.02 7.50 -49.48
N LYS A 554 32.92 6.24 -49.06
CA LYS A 554 33.07 5.05 -49.92
C LYS A 554 31.82 4.74 -50.76
N ILE A 555 30.78 5.56 -50.69
CA ILE A 555 29.53 5.37 -51.43
C ILE A 555 29.60 6.16 -52.73
N ASP A 556 29.42 5.48 -53.87
CA ASP A 556 29.46 6.13 -55.19
C ASP A 556 28.49 7.33 -55.29
N LYS A 557 27.28 7.18 -54.74
CA LYS A 557 26.23 8.21 -54.71
C LYS A 557 26.53 9.40 -53.78
N TRP A 558 27.57 9.34 -52.94
CA TRP A 558 27.96 10.44 -52.05
C TRP A 558 28.58 11.60 -52.83
N ALA A 559 29.44 11.30 -53.82
CA ALA A 559 30.05 12.31 -54.67
C ALA A 559 29.00 13.16 -55.40
N ASP A 560 27.92 12.52 -55.89
CA ASP A 560 26.80 13.18 -56.54
C ASP A 560 25.96 14.03 -55.58
N ALA A 561 25.94 13.68 -54.29
CA ALA A 561 25.16 14.35 -53.25
C ALA A 561 25.84 15.62 -52.71
N LEU A 562 27.17 15.68 -52.69
CA LEU A 562 27.97 16.76 -52.08
C LEU A 562 27.58 18.18 -52.54
N PRO A 563 27.40 18.47 -53.85
CA PRO A 563 27.05 19.83 -54.29
C PRO A 563 25.71 20.30 -53.73
N THR A 564 24.76 19.38 -53.55
CA THR A 564 23.42 19.69 -53.03
C THR A 564 23.38 19.88 -51.51
N LEU A 565 24.38 19.36 -50.79
CA LEU A 565 24.54 19.47 -49.33
C LEU A 565 25.38 20.70 -48.92
N LEU A 566 26.05 21.36 -49.86
CA LEU A 566 26.86 22.55 -49.58
C LEU A 566 26.12 23.63 -48.77
N PRO A 567 24.84 23.97 -49.07
CA PRO A 567 24.10 24.94 -48.25
C PRO A 567 23.86 24.47 -46.81
N ASP A 568 23.70 23.16 -46.57
CA ASP A 568 23.52 22.64 -45.20
C ASP A 568 24.82 22.64 -44.43
N ALA A 569 25.94 22.30 -45.09
CA ALA A 569 27.27 22.37 -44.49
C ALA A 569 27.60 23.81 -44.08
N THR A 570 27.32 24.79 -44.95
CA THR A 570 27.49 26.22 -44.62
C THR A 570 26.59 26.67 -43.46
N ALA A 571 25.39 26.12 -43.32
CA ALA A 571 24.48 26.44 -42.22
C ALA A 571 24.85 25.78 -40.88
N LEU A 572 25.78 24.81 -40.89
CA LEU A 572 26.27 24.11 -39.70
C LEU A 572 27.58 24.70 -39.14
N LEU A 573 28.31 25.45 -39.97
CA LEU A 573 29.49 26.25 -39.61
C LEU A 573 29.06 27.59 -39.01
#